data_AF-A0A3N5UNE2-F1
#
_entry.id   AF-A0A3N5UNE2-F1
#
_cell.length_a   1.000
_cell.length_b   1.000
_cell.length_c   1.000
_cell.angle_alpha   90.00
_cell.angle_beta   90.00
_cell.angle_gamma   90.00
#
_symmetry.space_group_name_H-M   'P 1'
#
loop_
_entity.id
_entity.type
_entity.pdbx_description
1 polymer ?
#
loop_
_entity_poly.entity_id
_entity_poly.type
_entity_poly.pdbx_seq_one_letter_code
_entity_poly.pdbx_strand_id
1 'polypeptide(L)'
;MSDIVLLNKHQKKALVIELYNQGKTRRQIAETVHMSFKDMADIINEYTGEDKQVNKPEKSKDSRAFELFLQGKQSVEVAIELDMPADKVEELHVQYWRLSKLDNLEILYHEAEYSLSLLLRLHNILKDKRITKDKDISDLIELANWFTRS
;
A
#
# COMPACT_ATOMS: atom_id res chain seq x y z
N MET A 1 39.32 11.44 -29.05
CA MET A 1 38.44 11.30 -30.23
C MET A 1 37.38 10.29 -29.86
N SER A 2 36.26 10.76 -29.32
CA SER A 2 35.16 9.88 -28.89
C SER A 2 34.36 9.47 -30.12
N ASP A 3 34.44 8.18 -30.44
CA ASP A 3 33.70 7.54 -31.51
C ASP A 3 32.22 7.87 -31.41
N ILE A 4 31.69 8.57 -32.41
CA ILE A 4 30.25 8.74 -32.58
C ILE A 4 29.72 7.37 -33.01
N VAL A 5 29.42 6.52 -32.03
CA VAL A 5 28.74 5.26 -32.26
C VAL A 5 27.39 5.61 -32.88
N LEU A 6 27.25 5.30 -34.16
CA LEU A 6 26.05 5.56 -34.94
C LEU A 6 24.99 4.53 -34.54
N LEU A 7 24.45 4.70 -33.34
CA LEU A 7 23.44 3.82 -32.76
C LEU A 7 22.16 3.89 -33.61
N ASN A 8 21.68 2.72 -34.04
CA ASN A 8 20.35 2.59 -34.65
C ASN A 8 19.27 2.98 -33.62
N LYS A 9 18.09 3.40 -34.07
CA LYS A 9 16.93 3.80 -33.26
C LYS A 9 16.66 2.82 -32.10
N HIS A 10 16.76 1.51 -32.34
CA HIS A 10 16.59 0.49 -31.30
C HIS A 10 17.68 0.50 -30.22
N GLN A 11 18.94 0.68 -30.61
CA GLN A 11 20.07 0.74 -29.67
C GLN A 11 20.02 2.01 -28.83
N LYS A 12 19.58 3.14 -29.42
CA LYS A 12 19.33 4.37 -28.67
C LYS A 12 18.21 4.20 -27.63
N LYS A 13 17.11 3.51 -27.97
CA LYS A 13 16.06 3.19 -26.99
C LYS A 13 16.60 2.37 -25.81
N ALA A 14 17.37 1.31 -26.10
CA ALA A 14 17.96 0.48 -25.06
C ALA A 14 18.90 1.27 -24.14
N LEU A 15 19.72 2.16 -24.71
CA LEU A 15 20.64 3.01 -23.94
C LEU A 15 19.90 4.03 -23.05
N VAL A 16 18.78 4.60 -23.51
CA VAL A 16 17.93 5.47 -22.68
C VAL A 16 17.41 4.71 -21.45
N ILE A 17 16.93 3.49 -21.64
CA ILE A 17 16.41 2.63 -20.58
C ILE A 17 17.51 2.27 -19.57
N GLU A 18 18.69 1.90 -20.08
CA GLU A 18 19.83 1.55 -19.23
C GLU A 18 20.27 2.73 -18.34
N LEU A 19 20.45 3.91 -18.92
CA LEU A 19 20.84 5.11 -18.17
C LEU A 19 19.75 5.56 -17.18
N TYR A 20 18.48 5.36 -17.53
CA TYR A 20 17.36 5.61 -16.61
C TYR A 20 17.40 4.67 -15.40
N ASN A 21 17.62 3.37 -15.62
CA ASN A 21 17.76 2.37 -14.55
C ASN A 21 18.98 2.61 -13.65
N GLN A 22 20.02 3.27 -14.18
CA GLN A 22 21.19 3.74 -13.41
C GLN A 22 20.92 5.02 -12.59
N GLY A 23 19.69 5.55 -12.62
CA GLY A 23 19.28 6.75 -11.87
C GLY A 23 19.79 8.06 -12.46
N LYS A 24 20.25 8.08 -13.73
CA LYS A 24 20.70 9.31 -14.38
C LYS A 24 19.53 10.27 -14.59
N THR A 25 19.80 11.56 -14.46
CA THR A 25 18.79 12.60 -14.73
C THR A 25 18.51 12.68 -16.23
N ARG A 26 17.29 13.08 -16.58
CA ARG A 26 16.85 13.31 -17.97
C ARG A 26 17.84 14.19 -18.77
N ARG A 27 18.47 15.17 -18.14
CA ARG A 27 19.49 16.02 -18.75
C ARG A 27 20.76 15.25 -19.13
N GLN A 28 21.27 14.42 -18.23
CA GLN A 28 22.48 13.60 -18.46
C GLN A 28 22.25 12.54 -19.54
N ILE A 29 21.03 11.98 -19.59
CA ILE A 29 20.65 11.02 -20.63
C ILE A 29 20.60 11.71 -22.00
N ALA A 30 19.99 12.91 -22.08
CA ALA A 30 19.93 13.68 -23.32
C ALA A 30 21.32 14.07 -23.85
N GLU A 31 22.24 14.46 -22.96
CA GLU A 31 23.64 14.76 -23.31
C GLU A 31 24.39 13.52 -23.85
N THR A 32 24.05 12.32 -23.35
CA THR A 32 24.72 11.06 -23.72
C THR A 32 24.15 10.45 -25.01
N VAL A 33 22.82 10.44 -25.15
CA VAL A 33 22.13 9.78 -26.27
C VAL A 33 21.90 10.74 -27.46
N HIS A 34 22.13 12.04 -27.25
CA HIS A 34 21.88 13.11 -28.21
C HIS A 34 20.47 13.04 -28.78
N MET A 35 19.47 13.00 -27.88
CA MET A 35 18.06 12.87 -28.21
C MET A 35 17.25 14.01 -27.59
N SER A 36 16.13 14.37 -28.21
CA SER A 36 15.23 15.38 -27.65
C SER A 36 14.65 14.90 -26.32
N PHE A 37 14.35 15.83 -25.41
CA PHE A 37 13.71 15.51 -24.14
C PHE A 37 12.37 14.79 -24.33
N LYS A 38 11.64 15.13 -25.40
CA LYS A 38 10.34 14.55 -25.72
C LYS A 38 10.47 13.09 -26.13
N ASP A 39 11.33 12.77 -27.10
CA ASP A 39 11.49 11.39 -27.58
C ASP A 39 12.01 10.47 -26.47
N MET A 40 12.93 10.99 -25.63
CA MET A 40 13.42 10.27 -24.45
C MET A 40 12.31 10.03 -23.43
N ALA A 41 11.45 11.03 -23.16
CA ALA A 41 10.31 10.85 -22.26
C ALA A 41 9.33 9.80 -22.80
N ASP A 42 9.04 9.81 -24.10
CA ASP A 42 8.18 8.81 -24.73
C ASP A 42 8.76 7.39 -24.58
N ILE A 43 10.08 7.21 -24.71
CA ILE A 43 10.75 5.91 -24.50
C ILE A 43 10.68 5.46 -23.04
N ILE A 44 10.93 6.37 -22.08
CA ILE A 44 10.87 6.04 -20.65
C ILE A 44 9.43 5.70 -20.25
N ASN A 45 8.44 6.42 -20.77
CA ASN A 45 7.02 6.16 -20.53
C ASN A 45 6.59 4.81 -21.13
N GLU A 46 7.00 4.51 -22.36
CA GLU A 46 6.79 3.20 -23.02
C GLU A 46 7.42 2.06 -22.20
N TYR A 47 8.60 2.27 -21.63
CA TYR A 47 9.32 1.27 -20.83
C TYR A 47 8.74 1.05 -19.43
N THR A 48 8.40 2.13 -18.73
CA THR A 48 7.87 2.09 -17.35
C THR A 48 6.39 1.70 -17.30
N GLY A 49 5.69 1.73 -18.43
CA GLY A 49 4.23 1.62 -18.46
C GLY A 49 3.54 2.84 -17.84
N GLU A 50 4.28 3.95 -17.62
CA GLU A 50 3.72 5.24 -17.25
C GLU A 50 3.11 5.87 -18.50
N ASP A 51 1.97 5.31 -18.91
CA ASP A 51 1.06 5.94 -19.84
C ASP A 51 0.73 7.34 -19.28
N LYS A 52 1.26 8.38 -19.94
CA LYS A 52 0.91 9.79 -19.76
C LYS A 52 0.74 10.23 -18.30
N GLN A 53 1.76 10.88 -17.75
CA GLN A 53 1.60 11.87 -16.66
C GLN A 53 0.77 13.09 -17.13
N VAL A 54 -0.45 12.85 -17.61
CA VAL A 54 -1.52 13.85 -17.66
C VAL A 54 -2.07 13.87 -16.24
N ASN A 55 -1.74 14.92 -15.50
CA ASN A 55 -2.42 15.36 -14.28
C ASN A 55 -3.18 14.24 -13.56
N LYS A 56 -2.49 13.47 -12.71
CA LYS A 56 -3.22 12.66 -11.72
C LYS A 56 -4.14 13.66 -11.00
N PRO A 57 -5.47 13.49 -11.05
CA PRO A 57 -6.37 14.43 -10.38
C PRO A 57 -5.90 14.55 -8.94
N GLU A 58 -5.80 15.79 -8.46
CA GLU A 58 -5.45 16.04 -7.07
C GLU A 58 -6.37 15.15 -6.21
N LYS A 59 -5.77 14.31 -5.36
CA LYS A 59 -6.53 13.34 -4.58
C LYS A 59 -7.64 14.07 -3.85
N SER A 60 -8.85 13.52 -3.86
CA SER A 60 -9.94 14.09 -3.07
C SER A 60 -9.52 14.20 -1.61
N LYS A 61 -10.10 15.17 -0.88
CA LYS A 61 -9.85 15.29 0.57
C LYS A 61 -10.10 13.95 1.29
N ASP A 62 -11.10 13.18 0.87
CA ASP A 62 -11.40 11.84 1.39
C ASP A 62 -10.24 10.85 1.17
N SER A 63 -9.67 10.82 -0.05
CA SER A 63 -8.50 9.98 -0.33
C SER A 63 -7.28 10.40 0.49
N ARG A 64 -7.10 11.72 0.69
CA ARG A 64 -6.01 12.26 1.50
C ARG A 64 -6.20 11.99 3.00
N ALA A 65 -7.45 11.92 3.48
CA ALA A 65 -7.77 11.51 4.84
C ALA A 65 -7.32 10.06 5.10
N PHE A 66 -7.60 9.14 4.18
CA PHE A 66 -7.11 7.76 4.28
C PHE A 66 -5.59 7.66 4.34
N GLU A 67 -4.86 8.50 3.60
CA GLU A 67 -3.39 8.53 3.66
C GLU A 67 -2.88 9.01 5.03
N LEU A 68 -3.50 10.02 5.61
CA LEU A 68 -3.15 10.51 6.94
C LEU A 68 -3.45 9.44 8.01
N PHE A 69 -4.57 8.73 7.90
CA PHE A 69 -4.86 7.61 8.79
C PHE A 69 -3.86 6.46 8.66
N LEU A 70 -3.42 6.12 7.43
CA LEU A 70 -2.34 5.15 7.21
C LEU A 70 -1.02 5.58 7.83
N GLN A 71 -0.77 6.89 7.93
CA GLN A 71 0.40 7.47 8.61
C GLN A 71 0.23 7.52 10.14
N GLY A 72 -0.90 7.06 10.68
CA GLY A 72 -1.18 7.01 12.11
C GLY A 72 -1.69 8.31 12.71
N LYS A 73 -2.13 9.27 11.88
CA LYS A 73 -2.71 10.54 12.35
C LYS A 73 -4.05 10.34 13.02
N GLN A 74 -4.31 11.10 14.09
CA GLN A 74 -5.59 11.08 14.78
C GLN A 74 -6.64 11.89 14.02
N SER A 75 -7.94 11.55 14.16
CA SER A 75 -9.05 12.22 13.48
C SER A 75 -9.05 13.74 13.67
N VAL A 76 -8.64 14.24 14.84
CA VAL A 76 -8.51 15.68 15.09
C VAL A 76 -7.42 16.34 14.23
N GLU A 77 -6.28 15.67 14.05
CA GLU A 77 -5.20 16.17 13.19
C GLU A 77 -5.64 16.18 11.72
N VAL A 78 -6.37 15.14 11.29
CA VAL A 78 -6.91 15.04 9.93
C VAL A 78 -7.93 16.14 9.65
N ALA A 79 -8.82 16.44 10.61
CA ALA A 79 -9.80 17.52 10.49
C ALA A 79 -9.14 18.90 10.34
N ILE A 80 -8.10 19.16 11.14
CA ILE A 80 -7.34 20.41 11.07
C ILE A 80 -6.57 20.51 9.76
N GLU A 81 -5.86 19.45 9.37
CA GLU A 81 -4.98 19.46 8.19
C GLU A 81 -5.75 19.56 6.88
N LEU A 82 -6.91 18.88 6.80
CA LEU A 82 -7.73 18.88 5.59
C LEU A 82 -8.81 19.96 5.59
N ASP A 83 -8.93 20.76 6.66
CA ASP A 83 -10.00 21.73 6.87
C ASP A 83 -11.35 21.08 6.56
N MET A 84 -11.66 20.02 7.32
CA MET A 84 -12.83 19.17 7.13
C MET A 84 -13.68 19.12 8.41
N PRO A 85 -15.02 19.19 8.30
CA PRO A 85 -15.92 19.00 9.44
C PRO A 85 -15.66 17.69 10.18
N ALA A 86 -15.76 17.74 11.52
CA ALA A 86 -15.44 16.60 12.38
C ALA A 86 -16.31 15.36 12.09
N ASP A 87 -17.60 15.57 11.85
CA ASP A 87 -18.56 14.54 11.47
C ASP A 87 -18.15 13.81 10.18
N LYS A 88 -17.64 14.54 9.18
CA LYS A 88 -17.14 13.94 7.95
C LYS A 88 -15.85 13.15 8.15
N VAL A 89 -14.94 13.64 8.99
CA VAL A 89 -13.69 12.92 9.30
C VAL A 89 -13.98 11.66 10.11
N GLU A 90 -14.94 11.69 11.03
CA GLU A 90 -15.41 10.51 11.76
C GLU A 90 -15.97 9.44 10.81
N GLU A 91 -16.81 9.85 9.85
CA GLU A 91 -17.34 8.94 8.81
C GLU A 91 -16.19 8.27 8.04
N LEU A 92 -15.20 9.06 7.61
CA LEU A 92 -14.02 8.55 6.88
C LEU A 92 -13.14 7.66 7.76
N HIS A 93 -13.03 7.92 9.07
CA HIS A 93 -12.25 7.07 9.96
C HIS A 93 -12.88 5.68 10.15
N VAL A 94 -14.20 5.61 10.23
CA VAL A 94 -14.93 4.32 10.22
C VAL A 94 -14.72 3.58 8.91
N GLN A 95 -14.80 4.28 7.77
CA GLN A 95 -14.51 3.69 6.46
C GLN A 95 -13.06 3.20 6.35
N TYR A 96 -12.11 3.96 6.91
CA TYR A 96 -10.70 3.59 6.96
C TYR A 96 -10.48 2.27 7.69
N TRP A 97 -11.10 2.09 8.86
CA TRP A 97 -10.99 0.84 9.62
C TRP A 97 -11.52 -0.35 8.84
N ARG A 98 -12.68 -0.19 8.20
CA ARG A 98 -13.27 -1.23 7.34
C ARG A 98 -12.33 -1.60 6.19
N LEU A 99 -11.87 -0.60 5.44
CA LEU A 99 -10.98 -0.80 4.29
C LEU A 99 -9.61 -1.34 4.66
N SER A 100 -9.14 -1.07 5.88
CA SER A 100 -7.86 -1.57 6.40
C SER A 100 -7.92 -3.02 6.88
N LYS A 101 -9.03 -3.73 6.66
CA LYS A 101 -9.27 -5.10 7.13
C LYS A 101 -9.19 -5.24 8.65
N LEU A 102 -9.55 -4.19 9.40
CA LEU A 102 -9.92 -4.33 10.80
C LEU A 102 -11.30 -5.01 10.97
N ASP A 103 -11.99 -5.31 9.87
CA ASP A 103 -13.26 -6.07 9.84
C ASP A 103 -13.22 -7.33 10.71
N ASN A 104 -12.13 -8.10 10.66
CA ASN A 104 -12.01 -9.32 11.49
C ASN A 104 -11.95 -9.00 12.99
N LEU A 105 -11.38 -7.86 13.37
CA LEU A 105 -11.32 -7.43 14.76
C LEU A 105 -12.67 -6.86 15.22
N GLU A 106 -13.36 -6.10 14.37
CA GLU A 106 -14.70 -5.59 14.64
C GLU A 106 -15.72 -6.74 14.76
N ILE A 107 -15.68 -7.71 13.84
CA ILE A 107 -16.48 -8.94 13.90
C ILE A 107 -16.16 -9.72 15.17
N LEU A 108 -14.88 -9.98 15.46
CA LEU A 108 -14.48 -10.68 16.68
C LEU A 108 -14.94 -9.96 17.96
N TYR A 109 -14.84 -8.63 17.98
CA TYR A 109 -15.27 -7.82 19.13
C TYR A 109 -16.79 -7.82 19.28
N HIS A 110 -17.53 -7.76 18.17
CA HIS A 110 -18.99 -7.86 18.15
C HIS A 110 -19.48 -9.27 18.55
N GLU A 111 -18.88 -10.35 18.03
CA GLU A 111 -19.20 -11.74 18.39
C GLU A 111 -18.89 -12.04 19.87
N ALA A 112 -17.87 -11.38 20.43
CA ALA A 112 -17.58 -11.41 21.86
C ALA A 112 -18.50 -10.48 22.69
N GLU A 113 -19.59 -9.97 22.11
CA GLU A 113 -20.53 -9.02 22.73
C GLU A 113 -19.82 -7.79 23.33
N TYR A 114 -18.79 -7.30 22.64
CA TYR A 114 -17.92 -6.20 23.08
C TYR A 114 -17.21 -6.47 24.42
N SER A 115 -17.10 -7.72 24.84
CA SER A 115 -16.43 -8.11 26.07
C SER A 115 -14.94 -8.32 25.85
N LEU A 116 -14.17 -7.24 26.04
CA LEU A 116 -12.71 -7.29 26.06
C LEU A 116 -12.17 -8.34 27.06
N SER A 117 -12.87 -8.54 28.18
CA SER A 117 -12.52 -9.53 29.20
C SER A 117 -12.54 -10.98 28.69
N LEU A 118 -13.49 -11.32 27.81
CA LEU A 118 -13.57 -12.65 27.20
C LEU A 118 -12.42 -12.88 26.21
N LEU A 119 -12.11 -11.88 25.39
CA LEU A 119 -10.99 -11.96 24.45
C LEU A 119 -9.64 -12.06 25.16
N LEU A 120 -9.43 -11.29 26.24
CA LEU A 120 -8.23 -11.39 27.06
C LEU A 120 -8.11 -12.75 27.75
N ARG A 121 -9.22 -13.31 28.23
CA ARG A 121 -9.24 -14.65 28.81
C ARG A 121 -8.90 -15.72 27.78
N LEU A 122 -9.44 -15.63 26.57
CA LEU A 122 -9.10 -16.53 25.46
C LEU A 122 -7.60 -16.42 25.10
N HIS A 123 -7.09 -15.20 24.97
CA HIS A 123 -5.66 -14.96 24.71
C HIS A 123 -4.75 -15.61 25.76
N ASN A 124 -5.08 -15.45 27.05
CA ASN A 124 -4.31 -16.04 28.15
C ASN A 124 -4.33 -17.58 28.10
N ILE A 125 -5.49 -18.19 27.81
CA ILE A 125 -5.60 -19.65 27.68
C ILE A 125 -4.72 -20.17 26.54
N LEU A 126 -4.77 -19.53 25.37
CA LEU A 126 -3.96 -19.92 24.21
C LEU A 126 -2.46 -19.80 24.52
N LYS A 127 -2.07 -18.72 25.20
CA LYS A 127 -0.69 -18.47 25.63
C LYS A 127 -0.19 -19.51 26.63
N ASP A 128 -0.99 -19.85 27.65
CA ASP A 128 -0.65 -20.86 28.66
C ASP A 128 -0.50 -22.26 28.06
N LYS A 129 -1.33 -22.58 27.06
CA LYS A 129 -1.26 -23.82 26.29
C LYS A 129 -0.17 -23.80 25.21
N ARG A 130 0.57 -22.71 25.06
CA ARG A 130 1.62 -22.48 24.05
C ARG A 130 1.14 -22.68 22.60
N ILE A 131 -0.14 -22.45 22.37
CA ILE A 131 -0.75 -22.48 21.03
C ILE A 131 -0.32 -21.19 20.35
N THR A 132 0.69 -21.28 19.49
CA THR A 132 1.39 -20.11 18.94
C THR A 132 1.49 -20.12 17.42
N LYS A 133 1.12 -21.24 16.78
CA LYS A 133 1.17 -21.43 15.33
C LYS A 133 -0.17 -21.91 14.81
N ASP A 134 -0.46 -21.63 13.55
CA ASP A 134 -1.71 -22.04 12.87
C ASP A 134 -1.96 -23.55 12.97
N LYS A 135 -0.89 -24.36 12.96
CA LYS A 135 -0.98 -25.81 13.12
C LYS A 135 -1.54 -26.23 14.49
N ASP A 136 -1.11 -25.56 15.56
CA ASP A 136 -1.58 -25.86 16.92
C ASP A 136 -3.08 -25.52 17.08
N ILE A 137 -3.55 -24.50 16.34
CA ILE A 137 -4.95 -24.08 16.31
C ILE A 137 -5.80 -25.10 15.52
N SER A 138 -5.31 -25.57 14.37
CA SER A 138 -6.00 -26.60 13.58
C SER A 138 -6.16 -27.90 14.37
N ASP A 139 -5.12 -28.36 15.05
CA ASP A 139 -5.16 -29.57 15.88
C ASP A 139 -6.19 -29.43 17.02
N LEU A 140 -6.31 -28.23 17.62
CA LEU A 140 -7.31 -27.93 18.66
C LEU A 140 -8.75 -27.99 18.11
N ILE A 141 -8.97 -27.42 16.92
CA ILE A 141 -10.29 -27.41 16.25
C ILE A 141 -10.70 -28.84 15.88
N GLU A 142 -9.78 -29.65 15.37
CA GLU A 142 -10.04 -31.05 15.05
C GLU A 142 -10.43 -31.86 16.29
N LEU A 143 -9.72 -31.68 17.41
CA LEU A 143 -10.07 -32.30 18.69
C LEU A 143 -11.47 -31.88 19.17
N ALA A 144 -11.77 -30.59 19.18
CA ALA A 144 -13.09 -30.09 19.62
C ALA A 144 -14.23 -30.62 18.74
N ASN A 145 -14.02 -30.69 17.43
CA ASN A 145 -14.97 -31.25 16.47
C ASN A 145 -15.16 -32.77 16.63
N TRP A 146 -14.11 -33.48 17.06
CA TRP A 146 -14.21 -34.92 17.35
C TRP A 146 -15.11 -35.19 18.57
N PHE A 147 -14.95 -34.43 19.65
CA PHE A 147 -15.77 -34.56 20.87
C PHE A 147 -17.24 -34.16 20.70
N THR A 148 -17.56 -33.34 19.70
CA THR A 148 -18.94 -32.90 19.42
C THR A 148 -19.68 -33.82 18.44
N ARG A 149 -18.96 -34.74 17.79
CA ARG A 149 -19.51 -35.74 16.87
C ARG A 149 -19.61 -37.15 17.47
N SER A 150 -19.10 -37.34 18.69
CA SER A 150 -19.19 -38.58 19.47
C SER A 150 -20.28 -38.50 20.53
#